data_AF-A0A940BLK2-F1
#
_entry.id   AF-A0A940BLK2-F1
#
_cell.length_a   1.000
_cell.length_b   1.000
_cell.length_c   1.000
_cell.angle_alpha   90.00
_cell.angle_beta   90.00
_cell.angle_gamma   90.00
#
_symmetry.space_group_name_H-M   'P 1'
#
loop_
_entity.id
_entity.type
_entity.pdbx_description
1 polymer ?
#
loop_
_entity_poly.entity_id
_entity_poly.type
_entity_poly.pdbx_seq_one_letter_code
_entity_poly.pdbx_strand_id
1 'polypeptide(L)'
;MEDQKATKPNDCVKDVLHIKTVYRLHLVYIVIICGIIMICTLCVIPRCVSNEAFQNFSFASTIVSIVLAVVSIVYSLWSGQKSNNQYTGIANIERKIDEQLQGFSHIEQSISEKLNPIKNRFDQLTEDQTKTRSEIQELKSLLGDSHISSSLGDKYNLSNYPTFANIALYALCMSKLTNKEIPTKVLEKSIGNYWIGFMVAMSRQHPEKLQYSPQGDSVIITVYDTTFFPEKEKIFYELKKSSDSFGNLLDELKQYFGDSNFD
;
A
#
# COMPACT_ATOMS: atom_id res chain seq x y z
N MET A 1 13.59 23.37 15.37
CA MET A 1 13.57 22.73 16.70
C MET A 1 12.40 23.33 17.45
N GLU A 2 11.17 23.08 16.99
CA GLU A 2 10.40 21.85 17.25
C GLU A 2 10.29 21.54 18.73
N ASP A 3 9.10 21.77 19.27
CA ASP A 3 8.45 20.80 20.15
C ASP A 3 6.93 20.98 20.05
N GLN A 4 6.36 20.45 18.97
CA GLN A 4 4.94 20.10 18.93
C GLN A 4 4.74 18.90 19.87
N LYS A 5 4.34 19.18 21.10
CA LYS A 5 3.91 18.16 22.05
C LYS A 5 2.61 17.54 21.54
N ALA A 6 2.73 16.39 20.87
CA ALA A 6 1.60 15.59 20.41
C ALA A 6 0.73 15.17 21.60
N THR A 7 -0.42 15.84 21.76
CA THR A 7 -1.47 15.43 22.69
C THR A 7 -2.00 14.07 22.24
N LYS A 8 -1.78 13.03 23.06
CA LYS A 8 -2.20 11.67 22.75
C LYS A 8 -3.73 11.63 22.56
N PRO A 9 -4.25 10.94 21.54
CA PRO A 9 -5.69 10.87 21.24
C PRO A 9 -6.53 10.24 22.37
N ASN A 10 -5.89 9.57 23.33
CA ASN A 10 -6.53 8.90 24.46
C ASN A 10 -6.90 9.85 25.62
N ASP A 11 -6.35 11.06 25.66
CA ASP A 11 -6.63 12.01 26.76
C ASP A 11 -7.96 12.74 26.52
N CYS A 12 -8.22 13.15 25.27
CA CYS A 12 -9.48 13.78 24.86
C CYS A 12 -10.72 12.88 25.10
N VAL A 13 -10.60 11.57 24.84
CA VAL A 13 -11.70 10.61 25.05
C VAL A 13 -11.99 10.40 26.54
N LYS A 14 -10.95 10.39 27.39
CA LYS A 14 -11.10 10.28 28.84
C LYS A 14 -11.77 11.50 29.43
N ASP A 15 -11.44 12.70 28.95
CA ASP A 15 -12.04 13.95 29.43
C ASP A 15 -13.54 14.02 29.14
N VAL A 16 -13.97 13.62 27.95
CA VAL A 16 -15.40 13.58 27.58
C VAL A 16 -16.18 12.55 28.41
N LEU A 17 -15.57 11.39 28.67
CA LEU A 17 -16.18 10.35 29.49
C LEU A 17 -16.29 10.79 30.97
N HIS A 18 -15.27 11.50 31.46
CA HIS A 18 -15.23 12.01 32.82
C HIS A 18 -16.29 13.08 33.06
N ILE A 19 -16.47 14.02 32.12
CA ILE A 19 -17.53 15.05 32.20
C ILE A 19 -18.93 14.43 32.24
N LYS A 20 -19.18 13.41 31.40
CA LYS A 20 -20.49 12.74 31.35
C LYS A 20 -20.80 11.96 32.63
N THR A 21 -19.77 11.40 33.27
CA THR A 21 -19.87 10.65 34.53
C THR A 21 -20.11 11.60 35.71
N VAL A 22 -19.37 12.71 35.76
CA VAL A 22 -19.54 13.76 36.77
C VAL A 22 -20.95 14.38 36.69
N TYR A 23 -21.46 14.66 35.48
CA TYR A 23 -22.82 15.20 35.31
C TYR A 23 -23.92 14.25 35.79
N ARG A 24 -23.84 12.95 35.45
CA ARG A 24 -24.81 11.95 35.94
C ARG A 24 -24.78 11.85 37.46
N LEU A 25 -23.58 11.88 38.06
CA LEU A 25 -23.42 11.82 39.51
C LEU A 25 -24.05 13.04 40.20
N HIS A 26 -23.83 14.24 39.67
CA HIS A 26 -24.46 15.46 40.21
C HIS A 26 -25.99 15.44 40.08
N LEU A 27 -26.53 14.97 38.97
CA LEU A 27 -27.98 14.86 38.78
C LEU A 27 -28.60 13.89 39.80
N VAL A 28 -28.00 12.72 39.99
CA VAL A 28 -28.44 11.74 41.00
C VAL A 28 -28.39 12.32 42.41
N TYR A 29 -27.32 13.05 42.75
CA TYR A 29 -27.16 13.68 44.06
C TYR A 29 -28.24 14.75 44.34
N ILE A 30 -28.55 15.59 43.35
CA ILE A 30 -29.61 16.60 43.45
C ILE A 30 -30.97 15.95 43.68
N VAL A 31 -31.28 14.86 42.96
CA VAL A 31 -32.56 14.13 43.12
C VAL A 31 -32.68 13.53 44.52
N ILE A 32 -31.60 12.92 45.04
CA ILE A 32 -31.57 12.34 46.40
C ILE A 32 -31.79 13.43 47.46
N ILE A 33 -31.09 14.57 47.35
CA ILE A 33 -31.26 15.69 48.29
C ILE A 33 -32.70 16.23 48.26
N CYS A 34 -33.27 16.46 47.07
CA CYS A 34 -34.65 16.89 46.94
C CYS A 34 -35.63 15.89 47.58
N GLY A 35 -35.40 14.59 47.41
CA GLY A 35 -36.18 13.53 48.06
C GLY A 35 -36.08 13.58 49.58
N ILE A 36 -34.88 13.75 50.14
CA ILE A 36 -34.66 13.88 51.59
C ILE A 36 -35.39 15.11 52.14
N ILE A 37 -35.29 16.27 51.46
CA ILE A 37 -35.98 17.50 51.87
C ILE A 37 -37.50 17.30 51.87
N MET A 38 -38.05 16.63 50.85
CA MET A 38 -39.48 16.32 50.78
C MET A 38 -39.92 15.45 51.97
N ILE A 39 -39.16 14.39 52.28
CA ILE A 39 -39.45 13.50 53.43
C ILE A 39 -39.36 14.27 54.75
N CYS A 40 -38.32 15.08 54.96
CA CYS A 40 -38.18 15.91 56.15
C CYS A 40 -39.36 16.89 56.30
N THR A 41 -39.81 17.51 55.20
CA THR A 41 -40.96 18.43 55.22
C THR A 41 -42.25 17.70 55.61
N LEU A 42 -42.46 16.47 55.11
CA LEU A 42 -43.60 15.63 55.49
C LEU A 42 -43.56 15.19 56.95
N CYS A 43 -42.37 14.93 57.52
CA CYS A 43 -42.22 14.56 58.93
C CYS A 43 -42.40 15.74 59.90
N VAL A 44 -42.05 16.97 59.48
CA VAL A 44 -42.04 18.17 60.35
C VAL A 44 -43.40 18.88 60.40
N ILE A 45 -44.32 18.64 59.45
CA ILE A 45 -45.67 19.24 59.43
C ILE A 45 -46.74 18.20 59.82
N PRO A 46 -46.81 17.70 61.07
CA PRO A 46 -47.83 16.72 61.46
C PRO A 46 -49.17 17.35 61.90
N ARG A 47 -49.45 18.64 61.68
CA ARG A 47 -50.70 19.27 62.16
C ARG A 47 -51.31 20.28 61.19
N CYS A 48 -52.57 20.00 60.84
CA CYS A 48 -53.59 20.81 60.17
C CYS A 48 -53.08 22.08 59.46
N VAL A 49 -52.76 21.94 58.17
CA VAL A 49 -52.67 23.07 57.26
C VAL A 49 -54.07 23.68 57.11
N SER A 50 -54.19 25.00 57.25
CA SER A 50 -55.45 25.70 56.98
C SER A 50 -55.92 25.41 55.54
N ASN A 51 -57.24 25.24 55.34
CA ASN A 51 -57.83 25.03 54.01
C ASN A 51 -57.41 26.12 53.01
N GLU A 52 -57.23 27.37 53.47
CA GLU A 52 -56.79 28.48 52.64
C GLU A 52 -55.34 28.31 52.15
N ALA A 53 -54.44 27.85 53.03
CA ALA A 53 -53.04 27.60 52.68
C ALA A 53 -52.91 26.43 51.70
N PHE A 54 -53.74 25.39 51.85
CA PHE A 54 -53.76 24.24 50.93
C PHE A 54 -54.30 24.62 49.55
N GLN A 55 -55.33 25.47 49.47
CA GLN A 55 -55.85 25.99 48.20
C GLN A 55 -54.81 26.86 47.48
N ASN A 56 -54.11 27.74 48.21
CA ASN A 56 -53.04 28.57 47.64
C ASN A 56 -51.87 27.72 47.11
N PHE A 57 -51.49 26.65 47.84
CA PHE A 57 -50.45 25.72 47.39
C PHE A 57 -50.87 24.94 46.14
N SER A 58 -52.12 24.44 46.11
CA SER A 58 -52.66 23.71 44.98
C SER A 58 -52.71 24.60 43.72
N PHE A 59 -53.16 25.85 43.88
CA PHE A 59 -53.19 26.84 42.79
C PHE A 59 -51.78 27.16 42.25
N ALA A 60 -50.82 27.38 43.14
CA ALA A 60 -49.42 27.60 42.75
C ALA A 60 -48.85 26.39 41.99
N SER A 61 -49.14 25.17 42.44
CA SER A 61 -48.72 23.94 41.76
C SER A 61 -49.33 23.81 40.35
N THR A 62 -50.59 24.22 40.16
CA THR A 62 -51.23 24.24 38.83
C THR A 62 -50.53 25.21 37.89
N ILE A 63 -50.20 26.42 38.34
CA ILE A 63 -49.47 27.41 37.52
C ILE A 63 -48.09 26.89 37.14
N VAL A 64 -47.33 26.34 38.09
CA VAL A 64 -46.01 25.75 37.82
C VAL A 64 -46.09 24.61 36.81
N SER A 65 -47.12 23.77 36.90
CA SER A 65 -47.35 22.70 35.91
C SER A 65 -47.61 23.23 34.50
N ILE A 66 -48.40 24.30 34.37
CA ILE A 66 -48.66 24.94 33.07
C ILE A 66 -47.37 25.53 32.51
N VAL A 67 -46.59 26.23 33.34
CA VAL A 67 -45.32 26.84 32.91
C VAL A 67 -44.31 25.78 32.47
N LEU A 68 -44.14 24.69 33.22
CA LEU A 68 -43.26 23.58 32.84
C LEU A 68 -43.70 22.92 31.54
N ALA A 69 -45.01 22.76 31.31
CA ALA A 69 -45.53 22.23 30.05
C ALA A 69 -45.18 23.15 28.87
N VAL A 70 -45.34 24.48 29.02
CA VAL A 70 -44.97 25.45 27.98
C VAL A 70 -43.48 25.41 27.69
N VAL A 71 -42.61 25.38 28.71
CA VAL A 71 -41.16 25.26 28.53
C VAL A 71 -40.79 23.97 27.80
N SER A 72 -41.45 22.85 28.14
CA SER A 72 -41.24 21.58 27.45
C SER A 72 -41.64 21.65 25.97
N ILE A 73 -42.77 22.28 25.65
CA ILE A 73 -43.21 22.47 24.26
C ILE A 73 -42.23 23.35 23.49
N VAL A 74 -41.83 24.50 24.05
CA VAL A 74 -40.88 25.42 23.41
C VAL A 74 -39.52 24.75 23.19
N TYR A 75 -39.01 24.03 24.19
CA TYR A 75 -37.75 23.30 24.06
C TYR A 75 -37.84 22.18 23.01
N SER A 76 -38.98 21.47 22.94
CA SER A 76 -39.22 20.46 21.90
C SER A 76 -39.23 21.06 20.50
N LEU A 77 -39.85 22.24 20.32
CA LEU A 77 -39.86 22.95 19.03
C LEU A 77 -38.47 23.46 18.66
N TRP A 78 -37.73 24.02 19.63
CA TRP A 78 -36.38 24.53 19.39
C TRP A 78 -35.36 23.41 19.12
N SER A 79 -35.50 22.28 19.84
CA SER A 79 -34.75 21.05 19.56
C SER A 79 -35.12 20.46 18.19
N GLY A 80 -36.39 20.53 17.80
CA GLY A 80 -36.86 20.17 16.46
C GLY A 80 -36.20 21.00 15.36
N GLN A 81 -36.00 22.31 15.57
CA GLN A 81 -35.27 23.16 14.62
C GLN A 81 -33.78 22.81 14.50
N LYS A 82 -33.11 22.39 15.59
CA LYS A 82 -31.74 21.83 15.52
C LYS A 82 -31.68 20.51 14.73
N SER A 83 -32.77 19.75 14.68
CA SER A 83 -32.89 18.55 13.83
C SER A 83 -32.96 18.90 12.35
N ASN A 84 -33.60 20.01 11.95
CA ASN A 84 -33.62 20.48 10.56
C ASN A 84 -32.23 20.80 10.01
N ASN A 85 -31.32 21.32 10.85
CA ASN A 85 -29.93 21.55 10.45
C ASN A 85 -29.13 20.25 10.27
N GLN A 86 -29.58 19.13 10.82
CA GLN A 86 -29.00 17.81 10.55
C GLN A 86 -29.52 17.23 9.23
N TYR A 87 -30.77 17.50 8.85
CA TYR A 87 -31.31 17.12 7.54
C TYR A 87 -30.63 17.86 6.38
N THR A 88 -30.29 19.14 6.55
CA THR A 88 -29.47 19.87 5.57
C THR A 88 -28.03 19.34 5.51
N GLY A 89 -27.50 18.86 6.63
CA GLY A 89 -26.24 18.10 6.67
C GLY A 89 -26.32 16.80 5.85
N ILE A 90 -27.40 16.03 5.98
CA ILE A 90 -27.64 14.77 5.25
C ILE A 90 -27.82 15.04 3.75
N ALA A 91 -28.62 16.03 3.36
CA ALA A 91 -28.79 16.41 1.95
C ALA A 91 -27.46 16.86 1.29
N ASN A 92 -26.59 17.53 2.04
CA ASN A 92 -25.25 17.88 1.57
C ASN A 92 -24.32 16.67 1.47
N ILE A 93 -24.47 15.67 2.34
CA ILE A 93 -23.73 14.41 2.25
C ILE A 93 -24.18 13.62 1.02
N GLU A 94 -25.49 13.52 0.76
CA GLU A 94 -26.04 12.87 -0.43
C GLU A 94 -25.51 13.53 -1.72
N ARG A 95 -25.50 14.87 -1.78
CA ARG A 95 -24.93 15.61 -2.92
C ARG A 95 -23.43 15.35 -3.11
N LYS A 96 -22.66 15.25 -2.02
CA LYS A 96 -21.22 14.91 -2.09
C LYS A 96 -20.98 13.47 -2.55
N ILE A 97 -21.84 12.54 -2.16
CA ILE A 97 -21.78 11.15 -2.61
C ILE A 97 -22.06 11.09 -4.13
N ASP A 98 -23.06 11.83 -4.60
CA ASP A 98 -23.40 11.88 -6.03
C ASP A 98 -22.27 12.51 -6.87
N GLU A 99 -21.64 13.60 -6.38
CA GLU A 99 -20.45 14.18 -7.00
C GLU A 99 -19.26 13.20 -7.03
N GLN A 100 -19.06 12.41 -5.97
CA GLN A 100 -17.99 11.40 -5.93
C GLN A 100 -18.27 10.22 -6.88
N LEU A 101 -19.53 9.78 -6.99
CA LEU A 101 -19.94 8.74 -7.94
C LEU A 101 -19.76 9.19 -9.40
N GLN A 102 -20.08 10.44 -9.72
CA GLN A 102 -19.77 11.01 -11.03
C GLN A 102 -18.27 11.08 -11.29
N GLY A 103 -17.47 11.42 -10.27
CA GLY A 103 -16.01 11.36 -10.33
C GLY A 103 -15.49 9.95 -10.66
N PHE A 104 -16.05 8.91 -10.03
CA PHE A 104 -15.70 7.52 -10.33
C PHE A 104 -16.09 7.09 -11.75
N SER A 105 -17.27 7.48 -12.23
CA SER A 105 -17.68 7.22 -13.61
C SER A 105 -16.74 7.88 -14.63
N HIS A 106 -16.28 9.10 -14.35
CA HIS A 106 -15.33 9.80 -15.22
C HIS A 106 -13.93 9.16 -15.19
N ILE A 107 -13.53 8.60 -14.04
CA ILE A 107 -12.29 7.82 -13.91
C ILE A 107 -12.41 6.50 -14.70
N GLU A 108 -13.53 5.79 -14.59
CA GLU A 108 -13.79 4.56 -15.35
C GLU A 108 -13.75 4.82 -16.86
N GLN A 109 -14.39 5.89 -17.32
CA GLN A 109 -14.34 6.31 -18.73
C GLN A 109 -12.91 6.66 -19.16
N SER A 110 -12.16 7.41 -18.35
CA SER A 110 -10.76 7.76 -18.64
C SER A 110 -9.84 6.54 -18.68
N ILE A 111 -10.10 5.55 -17.83
CA ILE A 111 -9.39 4.27 -17.80
C ILE A 111 -9.71 3.48 -19.08
N SER A 112 -10.99 3.40 -19.46
CA SER A 112 -11.43 2.72 -20.68
C SER A 112 -10.85 3.35 -21.95
N GLU A 113 -10.84 4.69 -22.04
CA GLU A 113 -10.23 5.44 -23.14
C GLU A 113 -8.71 5.24 -23.22
N LYS A 114 -8.02 5.09 -22.08
CA LYS A 114 -6.57 4.81 -22.05
C LYS A 114 -6.22 3.34 -22.30
N LEU A 115 -7.07 2.40 -21.93
CA LEU A 115 -6.84 0.95 -22.09
C LEU A 115 -7.16 0.45 -23.49
N ASN A 116 -8.19 0.97 -24.15
CA ASN A 116 -8.55 0.59 -25.53
C ASN A 116 -7.39 0.68 -26.54
N PRO A 117 -6.59 1.78 -26.59
CA PRO A 117 -5.46 1.84 -27.51
C PRO A 117 -4.31 0.89 -27.13
N ILE A 118 -4.16 0.56 -25.84
CA ILE A 118 -3.18 -0.42 -25.37
C ILE A 118 -3.59 -1.82 -25.83
N LYS A 119 -4.88 -2.17 -25.68
CA LYS A 119 -5.44 -3.42 -26.17
C LYS A 119 -5.25 -3.57 -27.68
N ASN A 120 -5.61 -2.54 -28.45
CA ASN A 120 -5.42 -2.56 -29.91
C ASN A 120 -3.95 -2.71 -30.32
N ARG A 121 -3.02 -2.07 -29.60
CA ARG A 121 -1.57 -2.25 -29.83
C ARG A 121 -1.11 -3.66 -29.47
N PHE A 122 -1.68 -4.27 -28.43
CA PHE A 122 -1.36 -5.63 -28.03
C PHE A 122 -1.88 -6.66 -29.05
N ASP A 123 -3.07 -6.45 -29.59
CA ASP A 123 -3.64 -7.27 -30.66
C ASP A 123 -2.80 -7.16 -31.94
N GLN A 124 -2.38 -5.94 -32.34
CA GLN A 124 -1.46 -5.73 -33.46
C GLN A 124 -0.10 -6.39 -33.23
N LEU A 125 0.47 -6.28 -32.03
CA LEU A 125 1.75 -6.91 -31.69
C LEU A 125 1.66 -8.44 -31.77
N THR A 126 0.52 -9.00 -31.37
CA THR A 126 0.25 -10.44 -31.44
C THR A 126 0.16 -10.89 -32.90
N GLU A 127 -0.53 -10.11 -33.75
CA GLU A 127 -0.61 -10.35 -35.19
C GLU A 127 0.77 -10.28 -35.86
N ASP A 128 1.55 -9.22 -35.59
CA ASP A 128 2.91 -9.05 -36.08
C ASP A 128 3.85 -10.17 -35.62
N GLN A 129 3.68 -10.64 -34.38
CA GLN A 129 4.44 -11.78 -33.87
C GLN A 129 4.08 -13.08 -34.59
N THR A 130 2.79 -13.31 -34.88
CA THR A 130 2.38 -14.49 -35.66
C THR A 130 2.90 -14.43 -37.09
N LYS A 131 2.88 -13.26 -37.71
CA LYS A 131 3.40 -13.03 -39.06
C LYS A 131 4.92 -13.23 -39.12
N THR A 132 5.64 -12.66 -38.16
CA THR A 132 7.09 -12.85 -38.01
C THR A 132 7.42 -14.33 -37.79
N ARG A 133 6.60 -15.05 -37.00
CA ARG A 133 6.78 -16.49 -36.79
C ARG A 133 6.54 -17.30 -38.06
N SER A 134 5.55 -16.94 -38.88
CA SER A 134 5.33 -17.60 -40.18
C SER A 134 6.45 -17.29 -41.18
N GLU A 135 6.94 -16.06 -41.24
CA GLU A 135 8.07 -15.67 -42.09
C GLU A 135 9.36 -16.40 -41.68
N ILE A 136 9.60 -16.57 -40.37
CA ILE A 136 10.71 -17.38 -39.85
C ILE A 136 10.56 -18.86 -40.22
N GLN A 137 9.34 -19.41 -40.19
CA GLN A 137 9.08 -20.79 -40.62
C GLN A 137 9.28 -20.98 -42.12
N GLU A 138 8.88 -20.01 -42.93
CA GLU A 138 9.07 -20.01 -44.38
C GLU A 138 10.56 -19.89 -44.73
N LEU A 139 11.29 -18.97 -44.08
CA LEU A 139 12.75 -18.88 -44.17
C LEU A 139 13.43 -20.20 -43.75
N LYS A 140 12.95 -20.84 -42.67
CA LYS A 140 13.46 -22.15 -42.24
C LYS A 140 13.27 -23.22 -43.31
N SER A 141 12.15 -23.19 -44.03
CA SER A 141 11.87 -24.14 -45.11
C SER A 141 12.73 -23.87 -46.36
N LEU A 142 13.04 -22.60 -46.66
CA LEU A 142 13.84 -22.19 -47.82
C LEU A 142 15.34 -22.36 -47.62
N LEU A 143 15.85 -22.17 -46.40
CA LEU A 143 17.28 -22.34 -46.11
C LEU A 143 17.72 -23.80 -45.91
N GLY A 144 16.78 -24.75 -45.85
CA GLY A 144 17.06 -26.12 -45.46
C GLY A 144 17.58 -26.22 -44.01
N ASP A 145 17.47 -27.39 -43.39
CA ASP A 145 17.75 -27.64 -41.96
C ASP A 145 19.20 -27.35 -41.49
N SER A 146 20.05 -26.72 -42.30
CA SER A 146 21.48 -26.56 -42.02
C SER A 146 21.88 -25.29 -41.25
N HIS A 147 21.01 -24.27 -41.10
CA HIS A 147 21.45 -23.02 -40.43
C HIS A 147 20.45 -22.32 -39.49
N ILE A 148 19.28 -22.90 -39.22
CA ILE A 148 18.43 -22.49 -38.09
C ILE A 148 18.38 -23.66 -37.10
N SER A 149 19.53 -23.93 -36.48
CA SER A 149 19.54 -24.76 -35.28
C SER A 149 18.69 -24.03 -34.23
N SER A 150 17.65 -24.70 -33.78
CA SER A 150 17.04 -24.47 -32.48
C SER A 150 18.12 -24.22 -31.42
N SER A 151 18.40 -22.96 -31.08
CA SER A 151 19.35 -22.60 -30.03
C SER A 151 18.73 -22.66 -28.62
N LEU A 152 17.65 -23.44 -28.45
CA LEU A 152 17.35 -24.10 -27.18
C LEU A 152 18.30 -25.28 -27.02
N GLY A 153 19.60 -25.00 -27.01
CA GLY A 153 20.63 -25.99 -26.71
C GLY A 153 20.75 -26.15 -25.20
N ASP A 154 21.13 -27.36 -24.78
CA ASP A 154 21.38 -27.80 -23.40
C ASP A 154 22.46 -26.99 -22.64
N LYS A 155 22.87 -25.82 -23.14
CA LYS A 155 23.96 -24.99 -22.62
C LYS A 155 23.78 -23.52 -23.00
N TYR A 156 24.12 -22.62 -22.07
CA TYR A 156 24.13 -21.18 -22.31
C TYR A 156 25.21 -20.80 -23.33
N ASN A 157 24.82 -20.17 -24.44
CA ASN A 157 25.76 -19.69 -25.46
C ASN A 157 25.90 -18.16 -25.40
N LEU A 158 27.09 -17.66 -25.05
CA LEU A 158 27.36 -16.23 -24.85
C LEU A 158 27.08 -15.37 -26.09
N SER A 159 27.22 -15.92 -27.30
CA SER A 159 26.98 -15.18 -28.54
C SER A 159 25.51 -14.89 -28.81
N ASN A 160 24.60 -15.63 -28.16
CA ASN A 160 23.16 -15.54 -28.37
C ASN A 160 22.48 -14.54 -27.42
N TYR A 161 23.23 -14.01 -26.45
CA TYR A 161 22.71 -13.09 -25.44
C TYR A 161 23.40 -11.73 -25.53
N PRO A 162 22.71 -10.63 -25.17
CA PRO A 162 23.30 -9.31 -25.19
C PRO A 162 24.45 -9.20 -24.18
N THR A 163 25.41 -8.30 -24.43
CA THR A 163 26.58 -8.10 -23.56
C THR A 163 26.21 -7.86 -22.10
N PHE A 164 25.10 -7.16 -21.83
CA PHE A 164 24.55 -6.95 -20.49
C PHE A 164 24.21 -8.26 -19.74
N ALA A 165 23.73 -9.28 -20.47
CA ALA A 165 23.47 -10.60 -19.91
C ALA A 165 24.77 -11.32 -19.55
N ASN A 166 25.79 -11.21 -20.41
CA ASN A 166 27.11 -11.78 -20.14
C ASN A 166 27.78 -11.09 -18.94
N ILE A 167 27.61 -9.78 -18.77
CA ILE A 167 28.08 -9.02 -17.58
C ILE A 167 27.36 -9.49 -16.32
N ALA A 168 26.03 -9.60 -16.36
CA ALA A 168 25.26 -10.11 -15.23
C ALA A 168 25.74 -11.52 -14.88
N LEU A 169 25.86 -12.40 -15.88
CA LEU A 169 26.31 -13.78 -15.69
C LEU A 169 27.73 -13.86 -15.10
N TYR A 170 28.64 -12.97 -15.51
CA TYR A 170 29.97 -12.85 -14.92
C TYR A 170 29.88 -12.52 -13.42
N ALA A 171 29.08 -11.53 -13.05
CA ALA A 171 28.89 -11.17 -11.64
C ALA A 171 28.26 -12.30 -10.80
N LEU A 172 27.33 -13.06 -11.37
CA LEU A 172 26.75 -14.24 -10.70
C LEU A 172 27.80 -15.34 -10.49
N CYS A 173 28.61 -15.63 -11.52
CA CYS A 173 29.70 -16.60 -11.44
C CYS A 173 30.73 -16.19 -10.37
N MET A 174 31.15 -14.91 -10.38
CA MET A 174 32.11 -14.37 -9.42
C MET A 174 31.57 -14.34 -7.99
N SER A 175 30.30 -14.00 -7.80
CA SER A 175 29.64 -14.10 -6.47
C SER A 175 29.72 -15.52 -5.93
N LYS A 176 29.46 -16.54 -6.76
CA LYS A 176 29.57 -17.94 -6.35
C LYS A 176 31.00 -18.34 -6.00
N LEU A 177 31.98 -17.97 -6.83
CA LEU A 177 33.38 -18.36 -6.65
C LEU A 177 34.02 -17.69 -5.42
N THR A 178 33.67 -16.44 -5.17
CA THR A 178 34.24 -15.66 -4.05
C THR A 178 33.41 -15.76 -2.78
N ASN A 179 32.21 -16.35 -2.84
CA ASN A 179 31.21 -16.37 -1.79
C ASN A 179 30.91 -14.94 -1.24
N LYS A 180 30.96 -13.95 -2.14
CA LYS A 180 30.65 -12.55 -1.85
C LYS A 180 29.27 -12.19 -2.41
N GLU A 181 28.69 -11.16 -1.81
CA GLU A 181 27.48 -10.52 -2.30
C GLU A 181 27.66 -9.98 -3.72
N ILE A 182 26.59 -10.00 -4.51
CA ILE A 182 26.59 -9.36 -5.82
C ILE A 182 26.73 -7.84 -5.62
N PRO A 183 27.63 -7.15 -6.35
CA PRO A 183 27.82 -5.70 -6.24
C PRO A 183 26.66 -4.95 -6.89
N THR A 184 25.50 -4.91 -6.22
CA THR A 184 24.25 -4.32 -6.70
C THR A 184 24.44 -2.88 -7.18
N LYS A 185 25.17 -2.05 -6.40
CA LYS A 185 25.46 -0.65 -6.75
C LYS A 185 26.25 -0.49 -8.05
N VAL A 186 27.20 -1.40 -8.32
CA VAL A 186 28.03 -1.38 -9.54
C VAL A 186 27.18 -1.79 -10.75
N LEU A 187 26.39 -2.86 -10.59
CA LEU A 187 25.53 -3.35 -11.66
C LEU A 187 24.37 -2.39 -11.97
N GLU A 188 23.72 -1.80 -10.97
CA GLU A 188 22.64 -0.82 -11.17
C GLU A 188 23.13 0.43 -11.90
N LYS A 189 24.33 0.91 -11.58
CA LYS A 189 24.94 2.07 -12.24
C LYS A 189 25.15 1.83 -13.73
N SER A 190 25.56 0.63 -14.13
CA SER A 190 25.96 0.35 -15.51
C SER A 190 24.89 -0.33 -16.36
N ILE A 191 24.14 -1.26 -15.78
CA ILE A 191 23.16 -2.10 -16.50
C ILE A 191 21.75 -2.01 -15.89
N GLY A 192 21.54 -1.12 -14.93
CA GLY A 192 20.24 -0.89 -14.28
C GLY A 192 19.69 -2.13 -13.61
N ASN A 193 18.36 -2.23 -13.53
CA ASN A 193 17.68 -3.40 -12.94
C ASN A 193 17.69 -4.65 -13.86
N TYR A 194 18.39 -4.59 -15.00
CA TYR A 194 18.46 -5.71 -15.94
C TYR A 194 19.05 -6.96 -15.30
N TRP A 195 20.10 -6.82 -14.47
CA TRP A 195 20.76 -7.95 -13.83
C TRP A 195 19.83 -8.73 -12.90
N ILE A 196 18.91 -8.04 -12.21
CA ILE A 196 17.90 -8.66 -11.35
C ILE A 196 16.93 -9.47 -12.20
N GLY A 197 16.38 -8.85 -13.25
CA GLY A 197 15.46 -9.51 -14.18
C GLY A 197 16.10 -10.75 -14.82
N PHE A 198 17.34 -10.63 -15.26
CA PHE A 198 18.12 -11.73 -15.82
C PHE A 198 18.32 -12.85 -14.79
N MET A 199 18.81 -12.54 -13.59
CA MET A 199 19.03 -13.52 -12.53
C MET A 199 17.74 -14.25 -12.16
N VAL A 200 16.63 -13.52 -11.97
CA VAL A 200 15.32 -14.10 -11.65
C VAL A 200 14.84 -15.01 -12.78
N ALA A 201 14.93 -14.57 -14.04
CA ALA A 201 14.53 -15.37 -15.19
C ALA A 201 15.34 -16.68 -15.28
N MET A 202 16.67 -16.60 -15.19
CA MET A 202 17.54 -17.77 -15.27
C MET A 202 17.34 -18.74 -14.09
N SER A 203 17.13 -18.22 -12.88
CA SER A 203 16.85 -19.06 -11.70
C SER A 203 15.49 -19.78 -11.78
N ARG A 204 14.51 -19.18 -12.47
CA ARG A 204 13.18 -19.77 -12.65
C ARG A 204 13.15 -20.77 -13.79
N GLN A 205 13.88 -20.49 -14.87
CA GLN A 205 13.97 -21.36 -16.03
C GLN A 205 14.84 -22.59 -15.76
N HIS A 206 15.90 -22.42 -14.96
CA HIS A 206 16.88 -23.47 -14.65
C HIS A 206 17.18 -23.53 -13.13
N PRO A 207 16.20 -23.94 -12.30
CA PRO A 207 16.32 -23.90 -10.84
C PRO A 207 17.41 -24.83 -10.28
N GLU A 208 17.80 -25.87 -11.01
CA GLU A 208 18.89 -26.78 -10.66
C GLU A 208 20.27 -26.24 -11.06
N LYS A 209 20.32 -25.22 -11.94
CA LYS A 209 21.57 -24.66 -12.50
C LYS A 209 21.96 -23.33 -11.86
N LEU A 210 20.97 -22.56 -11.40
CA LEU A 210 21.19 -21.27 -10.77
C LEU A 210 20.27 -21.08 -9.56
N GLN A 211 20.86 -20.91 -8.38
CA GLN A 211 20.12 -20.56 -7.16
C GLN A 211 20.83 -19.44 -6.42
N TYR A 212 20.05 -18.64 -5.71
CA TYR A 212 20.53 -17.55 -4.89
C TYR A 212 19.83 -17.54 -3.53
N SER A 213 20.52 -16.99 -2.53
CA SER A 213 19.96 -16.74 -1.21
C SER A 213 19.96 -15.22 -0.96
N PRO A 214 18.84 -14.65 -0.50
CA PRO A 214 18.84 -13.29 0.00
C PRO A 214 19.64 -13.22 1.31
N GLN A 215 20.47 -12.19 1.45
CA GLN A 215 21.22 -11.86 2.66
C GLN A 215 21.04 -10.36 2.94
N GLY A 216 19.97 -10.03 3.67
CA GLY A 216 19.55 -8.64 3.86
C GLY A 216 19.10 -8.01 2.53
N ASP A 217 19.66 -6.85 2.20
CA ASP A 217 19.41 -6.14 0.93
C ASP A 217 20.29 -6.66 -0.22
N SER A 218 21.15 -7.65 0.04
CA SER A 218 22.08 -8.23 -0.92
C SER A 218 21.69 -9.65 -1.30
N VAL A 219 22.27 -10.15 -2.41
CA VAL A 219 22.03 -11.49 -2.92
C VAL A 219 23.37 -12.22 -3.09
N ILE A 220 23.44 -13.47 -2.63
CA ILE A 220 24.59 -14.38 -2.84
C ILE A 220 24.14 -15.56 -3.70
N ILE A 221 24.98 -15.94 -4.66
CA ILE A 221 24.74 -17.12 -5.50
C ILE A 221 25.15 -18.40 -4.77
N THR A 222 24.19 -19.29 -4.51
CA THR A 222 24.40 -20.55 -3.80
C THR A 222 24.73 -21.69 -4.75
N VAL A 223 24.10 -21.72 -5.92
CA VAL A 223 24.30 -22.73 -6.96
C VAL A 223 24.58 -22.04 -8.29
N TYR A 224 25.64 -22.47 -8.97
CA TYR A 224 26.00 -22.06 -10.33
C TYR A 224 26.63 -23.27 -11.04
N ASP A 225 25.94 -23.81 -12.04
CA ASP A 225 26.41 -24.98 -12.78
C ASP A 225 27.29 -24.56 -13.98
N THR A 226 28.58 -24.87 -13.92
CA THR A 226 29.57 -24.59 -14.97
C THR A 226 29.46 -25.51 -16.19
N THR A 227 28.67 -26.58 -16.10
CA THR A 227 28.37 -27.43 -17.27
C THR A 227 27.37 -26.74 -18.19
N PHE A 228 26.40 -26.03 -17.61
CA PHE A 228 25.35 -25.29 -18.31
C PHE A 228 25.76 -23.84 -18.60
N PHE A 229 26.26 -23.13 -17.59
CA PHE A 229 26.79 -21.77 -17.75
C PHE A 229 28.30 -21.81 -18.02
N PRO A 230 28.84 -20.85 -18.80
CA PRO A 230 30.27 -20.82 -19.08
C PRO A 230 31.09 -20.46 -17.84
N GLU A 231 32.33 -20.94 -17.77
CA GLU A 231 33.27 -20.56 -16.72
C GLU A 231 33.70 -19.09 -16.85
N LYS A 232 34.22 -18.52 -15.75
CA LYS A 232 34.54 -17.09 -15.67
C LYS A 232 35.51 -16.64 -16.76
N GLU A 233 36.47 -17.49 -17.14
CA GLU A 233 37.49 -17.27 -18.17
C GLU A 233 36.85 -17.04 -19.54
N LYS A 234 35.87 -17.88 -19.87
CA LYS A 234 35.17 -17.83 -21.16
C LYS A 234 34.24 -16.62 -21.23
N ILE A 235 33.57 -16.29 -20.12
CA ILE A 235 32.75 -15.07 -20.03
C ILE A 235 33.63 -13.84 -20.17
N PHE A 236 34.76 -13.81 -19.46
CA PHE A 236 35.70 -12.70 -19.50
C PHE A 236 36.28 -12.48 -20.89
N TYR A 237 36.67 -13.54 -21.60
CA TYR A 237 37.18 -13.46 -22.96
C TYR A 237 36.18 -12.84 -23.94
N GLU A 238 34.91 -13.27 -23.90
CA GLU A 238 33.86 -12.71 -24.77
C GLU A 238 33.52 -11.25 -24.42
N LEU A 239 33.53 -10.89 -23.13
CA LEU A 239 33.34 -9.50 -22.70
C LEU A 239 34.49 -8.60 -23.15
N LYS A 240 35.74 -9.09 -23.10
CA LYS A 240 36.92 -8.38 -23.59
C LYS A 240 36.89 -8.19 -25.11
N LYS A 241 36.32 -9.12 -25.86
CA LYS A 241 36.13 -8.98 -27.31
C LYS A 241 35.11 -7.89 -27.67
N SER A 242 34.16 -7.62 -26.77
CA SER A 242 33.09 -6.64 -26.94
C SER A 242 33.37 -5.31 -26.21
N SER A 243 34.65 -5.00 -25.92
CA SER A 243 35.09 -4.09 -24.85
C SER A 243 34.85 -2.59 -25.05
N ASP A 244 34.34 -2.13 -26.19
CA ASP A 244 34.33 -0.68 -26.49
C ASP A 244 33.43 0.14 -25.55
N SER A 245 32.48 -0.49 -24.83
CA SER A 245 31.51 0.23 -23.96
C SER A 245 31.50 -0.19 -22.49
N PHE A 246 32.17 -1.27 -22.08
CA PHE A 246 32.04 -1.85 -20.72
C PHE A 246 33.37 -2.14 -20.02
N GLY A 247 34.52 -1.71 -20.57
CA GLY A 247 35.83 -1.91 -19.95
C GLY A 247 35.89 -1.45 -18.48
N ASN A 248 35.44 -0.22 -18.21
CA ASN A 248 35.43 0.35 -16.85
C ASN A 248 34.59 -0.47 -15.86
N LEU A 249 33.45 -1.03 -16.31
CA LEU A 249 32.59 -1.86 -15.47
C LEU A 249 33.27 -3.19 -15.14
N LEU A 250 33.94 -3.79 -16.12
CA LEU A 250 34.63 -5.06 -15.93
C LEU A 250 35.78 -4.92 -14.92
N ASP A 251 36.49 -3.79 -14.95
CA ASP A 251 37.53 -3.47 -13.97
C ASP A 251 36.96 -3.16 -12.58
N GLU A 252 35.84 -2.43 -12.49
CA GLU A 252 35.11 -2.20 -11.22
C GLU A 252 34.67 -3.55 -10.59
N LEU A 253 34.15 -4.48 -11.40
CA LEU A 253 33.77 -5.82 -10.94
C LEU A 253 34.98 -6.65 -10.49
N LYS A 254 36.09 -6.61 -11.22
CA LYS A 254 37.35 -7.26 -10.81
C LYS A 254 37.84 -6.75 -9.46
N GLN A 255 37.87 -5.42 -9.29
CA GLN A 255 38.31 -4.79 -8.06
C GLN A 255 37.41 -5.19 -6.88
N TYR A 256 36.10 -5.23 -7.08
CA TYR A 256 35.14 -5.64 -6.05
C TYR A 256 35.33 -7.08 -5.59
N PHE A 257 35.46 -8.01 -6.54
CA PHE A 257 35.62 -9.43 -6.23
C PHE A 257 37.04 -9.77 -5.75
N GLY A 258 38.03 -8.94 -6.06
CA GLY A 258 39.43 -9.15 -5.68
C GLY A 258 40.12 -10.20 -6.56
N ASP A 259 39.72 -10.29 -7.83
CA ASP A 259 40.26 -11.29 -8.77
C ASP A 259 41.57 -10.75 -9.39
N SER A 260 42.69 -10.98 -8.70
CA SER A 260 44.05 -10.60 -9.13
C SER A 260 44.73 -11.65 -10.01
N ASN A 261 44.01 -12.68 -10.49
CA ASN A 261 44.59 -13.84 -11.18
C ASN A 261 44.41 -13.86 -12.71
N PHE A 262 44.33 -12.69 -13.36
CA PHE A 262 44.37 -12.59 -14.82
C PHE A 262 45.24 -11.41 -15.26
N ASP A 263 46.54 -11.66 -15.31
CA ASP A 263 47.45 -11.05 -16.28
C ASP A 263 47.51 -11.93 -17.53
#